data_AF-A0A933ZRJ1-F1
#
_entry.id   AF-A0A933ZRJ1-F1
#
_cell.length_a   1.000
_cell.length_b   1.000
_cell.length_c   1.000
_cell.angle_alpha   90.00
_cell.angle_beta   90.00
_cell.angle_gamma   90.00
#
_symmetry.space_group_name_H-M   'P 1'
#
loop_
_entity.id
_entity.type
_entity.pdbx_description
1 polymer ?
#
loop_
_entity_poly.entity_id
_entity_poly.type
_entity_poly.pdbx_seq_one_letter_code
_entity_poly.pdbx_strand_id
1 'polypeptide(L)'
;MSRARSAAAAVGFTVAAGLLGVTARRPGAEAAAPDQSGTTFPLGESGGRVFGLGVHLGVDTPTRDAAHFAFEYPPAFPAVYFLRFLARGVEKKGEVEVALNGSPIGSVKPEFDEHRREQQLKLPSRLLRPGMPNRVVFDNTFNSRTGPPEPWAIFRVGLVMKLLPACEPAECLRQAKRLYDLAVSRWHTCSPSAEGIDQALLALSTAELYLETVEPKPAWSPDVKRLIRELERHLERRCQQAMQAGRRHEEAHELERALKEYESGLRWFPSDDHPCRGKLQKQLEGLERTRKAAPR
;
A
#
# COMPACT_ATOMS: atom_id res chain seq x y z
N MET A 1 5.01 64.28 -61.89
CA MET A 1 4.67 65.73 -61.87
C MET A 1 4.37 66.12 -60.43
N SER A 2 4.93 67.26 -60.01
CA SER A 2 4.54 68.15 -58.89
C SER A 2 4.10 67.54 -57.56
N ARG A 3 4.90 67.71 -56.50
CA ARG A 3 4.87 68.86 -55.56
C ARG A 3 3.55 68.89 -54.76
N ALA A 4 3.50 68.70 -53.44
CA ALA A 4 4.21 69.34 -52.32
C ALA A 4 3.20 70.15 -51.49
N ARG A 5 3.47 70.20 -50.17
CA ARG A 5 2.97 71.18 -49.19
C ARG A 5 1.51 71.00 -48.76
N SER A 6 1.08 71.31 -47.55
CA SER A 6 1.68 71.61 -46.24
C SER A 6 0.49 71.89 -45.33
N ALA A 7 0.55 71.40 -44.09
CA ALA A 7 0.18 72.07 -42.85
C ALA A 7 -1.16 72.84 -42.72
N ALA A 8 -1.93 72.51 -41.67
CA ALA A 8 -2.26 73.44 -40.56
C ALA A 8 -3.35 72.84 -39.64
N ALA A 9 -3.29 73.26 -38.38
CA ALA A 9 -4.00 72.75 -37.22
C ALA A 9 -5.36 73.42 -36.93
N ALA A 10 -6.21 72.77 -36.13
CA ALA A 10 -7.12 73.36 -35.12
C ALA A 10 -7.76 72.20 -34.33
N VAL A 11 -7.41 71.95 -33.06
CA VAL A 11 -8.01 72.45 -31.80
C VAL A 11 -9.53 72.24 -31.70
N GLY A 12 -9.94 71.36 -30.79
CA GLY A 12 -11.31 71.19 -30.31
C GLY A 12 -11.36 70.26 -29.10
N PHE A 13 -11.78 70.81 -27.96
CA PHE A 13 -11.77 70.26 -26.60
C PHE A 13 -12.85 69.18 -26.32
N THR A 14 -12.74 68.57 -25.12
CA THR A 14 -13.73 67.82 -24.29
C THR A 14 -13.73 66.28 -24.38
N VAL A 15 -13.91 65.47 -23.32
CA VAL A 15 -13.94 65.57 -21.84
C VAL A 15 -13.78 64.11 -21.32
N ALA A 16 -13.07 63.95 -20.20
CA ALA A 16 -13.10 62.91 -19.15
C ALA A 16 -13.54 61.45 -19.45
N ALA A 17 -12.76 60.48 -18.96
CA ALA A 17 -13.04 59.76 -17.70
C ALA A 17 -12.37 58.37 -17.65
N GLY A 18 -11.70 58.09 -16.52
CA GLY A 18 -11.77 56.80 -15.82
C GLY A 18 -11.05 55.58 -16.42
N LEU A 19 -9.95 55.18 -15.77
CA LEU A 19 -9.89 54.00 -14.89
C LEU A 19 -8.43 53.66 -14.59
N LEU A 20 -7.98 54.08 -13.41
CA LEU A 20 -6.80 53.52 -12.76
C LEU A 20 -7.14 52.07 -12.37
N GLY A 21 -6.59 51.12 -13.13
CA GLY A 21 -6.67 49.70 -12.80
C GLY A 21 -5.87 49.41 -11.54
N VAL A 22 -6.55 49.39 -10.40
CA VAL A 22 -6.07 48.76 -9.18
C VAL A 22 -5.99 47.25 -9.45
N THR A 23 -4.78 46.74 -9.68
CA THR A 23 -4.53 45.30 -9.75
C THR A 23 -4.71 44.71 -8.35
N ALA A 24 -5.90 44.21 -8.08
CA ALA A 24 -6.18 43.40 -6.91
C ALA A 24 -5.29 42.14 -6.95
N ARG A 25 -4.19 42.17 -6.20
CA ARG A 25 -3.32 41.04 -5.93
C ARG A 25 -4.13 40.03 -5.11
N ARG A 26 -4.67 39.00 -5.78
CA ARG A 26 -5.35 37.87 -5.12
C ARG A 26 -4.41 37.27 -4.06
N PRO A 27 -4.85 37.15 -2.80
CA PRO A 27 -4.09 36.43 -1.79
C PRO A 27 -4.21 34.92 -2.04
N GLY A 28 -3.07 34.22 -2.05
CA GLY A 28 -3.00 32.80 -1.75
C GLY A 28 -3.38 31.83 -2.87
N ALA A 29 -2.74 31.90 -4.03
CA ALA A 29 -2.44 30.66 -4.75
C ALA A 29 -1.27 30.02 -4.00
N GLU A 30 -1.56 29.12 -3.06
CA GLU A 30 -0.55 28.22 -2.50
C GLU A 30 0.12 27.54 -3.70
N ALA A 31 1.39 27.85 -3.93
CA ALA A 31 2.12 27.33 -5.08
C ALA A 31 2.08 25.81 -4.99
N ALA A 32 1.35 25.16 -5.90
CA ALA A 32 1.29 23.71 -5.97
C ALA A 32 2.73 23.20 -5.99
N ALA A 33 3.07 22.33 -5.02
CA ALA A 33 4.41 21.81 -4.90
C ALA A 33 4.85 21.19 -6.23
N PRO A 34 6.11 21.38 -6.66
CA PRO A 34 6.57 20.94 -7.97
C PRO A 34 6.45 19.41 -8.08
N ASP A 35 6.13 18.94 -9.29
CA ASP A 35 6.11 17.51 -9.59
C ASP A 35 7.51 16.92 -9.43
N GLN A 36 7.59 15.87 -8.61
CA GLN A 36 8.82 15.16 -8.25
C GLN A 36 8.88 13.78 -8.90
N SER A 37 8.14 13.55 -9.99
CA SER A 37 8.15 12.26 -10.70
C SER A 37 9.53 11.81 -11.18
N GLY A 38 10.49 12.73 -11.36
CA GLY A 38 11.88 12.39 -11.71
C GLY A 38 12.81 12.13 -10.50
N THR A 39 12.35 12.44 -9.29
CA THR A 39 13.15 12.35 -8.07
C THR A 39 13.18 10.91 -7.56
N THR A 40 14.35 10.47 -7.11
CA THR A 40 14.50 9.18 -6.43
C THR A 40 14.64 9.39 -4.94
N PHE A 41 13.75 8.77 -4.16
CA PHE A 41 13.70 8.88 -2.72
C PHE A 41 14.39 7.70 -2.05
N PRO A 42 15.09 7.88 -0.92
CA PRO A 42 15.57 6.76 -0.13
C PRO A 42 14.38 5.96 0.46
N LEU A 43 14.45 4.64 0.34
CA LEU A 43 13.45 3.74 0.88
C LEU A 43 13.65 3.61 2.41
N GLY A 44 12.58 3.76 3.19
CA GLY A 44 12.62 3.63 4.66
C GLY A 44 12.71 4.96 5.41
N GLU A 45 13.33 5.99 4.82
CA GLU A 45 13.33 7.36 5.36
C GLU A 45 12.07 8.16 4.97
N SER A 46 11.17 7.53 4.22
CA SER A 46 9.99 8.20 3.68
C SER A 46 8.99 8.64 4.77
N GLY A 47 9.20 8.31 6.05
CA GLY A 47 8.68 9.08 7.20
C GLY A 47 7.16 9.29 7.27
N GLY A 48 6.35 8.46 6.61
CA GLY A 48 4.90 8.65 6.51
C GLY A 48 4.43 9.51 5.34
N ARG A 49 5.35 9.97 4.49
CA ARG A 49 5.06 10.72 3.25
C ARG A 49 4.14 9.95 2.32
N VAL A 50 3.32 10.71 1.61
CA VAL A 50 2.34 10.22 0.64
C VAL A 50 2.73 10.73 -0.74
N PHE A 51 3.15 9.80 -1.59
CA PHE A 51 3.60 10.05 -2.96
C PHE A 51 2.43 9.83 -3.92
N GLY A 52 2.32 10.63 -4.97
CA GLY A 52 1.32 10.42 -6.03
C GLY A 52 0.69 11.72 -6.50
N LEU A 53 -0.59 11.67 -6.84
CA LEU A 53 -1.37 12.79 -7.34
C LEU A 53 -2.76 12.83 -6.71
N GLY A 54 -3.20 14.00 -6.27
CA GLY A 54 -4.54 14.23 -5.72
C GLY A 54 -4.52 14.72 -4.27
N VAL A 55 -4.89 15.99 -4.08
CA VAL A 55 -4.93 16.64 -2.74
C VAL A 55 -5.89 15.90 -1.79
N HIS A 56 -7.01 15.40 -2.31
CA HIS A 56 -8.00 14.64 -1.53
C HIS A 56 -7.47 13.29 -1.02
N LEU A 57 -6.36 12.78 -1.57
CA LEU A 57 -5.69 11.57 -1.09
C LEU A 57 -4.68 11.85 0.04
N GLY A 58 -4.42 13.13 0.35
CA GLY A 58 -3.44 13.56 1.34
C GLY A 58 -1.99 13.46 0.83
N VAL A 59 -1.78 13.61 -0.48
CA VAL A 59 -0.45 13.61 -1.11
C VAL A 59 0.34 14.83 -0.62
N ASP A 60 1.49 14.58 -0.01
CA ASP A 60 2.45 15.62 0.40
C ASP A 60 3.67 15.71 -0.54
N THR A 61 3.86 14.69 -1.37
CA THR A 61 4.96 14.59 -2.31
C THR A 61 4.38 14.34 -3.71
N PRO A 62 4.05 15.41 -4.45
CA PRO A 62 3.47 15.26 -5.78
C PRO A 62 4.41 14.52 -6.71
N THR A 63 3.97 13.35 -7.18
CA THR A 63 4.60 12.55 -8.21
C THR A 63 3.51 12.12 -9.18
N ARG A 64 3.28 12.94 -10.20
CA ARG A 64 2.19 12.77 -11.16
C ARG A 64 2.23 11.40 -11.83
N ASP A 65 3.38 11.04 -12.41
CA ASP A 65 3.50 9.88 -13.30
C ASP A 65 4.15 8.71 -12.57
N ALA A 66 5.22 8.95 -11.80
CA ALA A 66 5.96 7.87 -11.15
C ALA A 66 6.58 8.25 -9.80
N ALA A 67 6.60 7.32 -8.86
CA ALA A 67 7.33 7.45 -7.59
C ALA A 67 8.51 6.47 -7.57
N HIS A 68 9.73 7.00 -7.42
CA HIS A 68 10.96 6.22 -7.45
C HIS A 68 11.59 6.09 -6.07
N PHE A 69 11.96 4.88 -5.69
CA PHE A 69 12.61 4.58 -4.42
C PHE A 69 13.93 3.86 -4.65
N ALA A 70 15.00 4.29 -3.99
CA ALA A 70 16.29 3.64 -4.00
C ALA A 70 16.58 2.96 -2.66
N PHE A 71 17.25 1.81 -2.72
CA PHE A 71 17.75 1.10 -1.55
C PHE A 71 19.01 0.33 -1.89
N GLU A 72 19.83 0.06 -0.88
CA GLU A 72 21.00 -0.80 -1.03
C GLU A 72 20.69 -2.23 -0.61
N TYR A 73 21.20 -3.18 -1.38
CA TYR A 73 21.07 -4.61 -1.12
C TYR A 73 22.43 -5.15 -0.64
N PRO A 74 22.60 -5.44 0.67
CA PRO A 74 23.83 -6.03 1.17
C PRO A 74 23.90 -7.52 0.78
N PRO A 75 25.02 -8.01 0.25
CA PRO A 75 25.18 -9.42 -0.17
C PRO A 75 25.33 -10.43 0.98
N ALA A 76 25.20 -10.00 2.24
CA ALA A 76 25.75 -10.73 3.38
C ALA A 76 25.06 -12.07 3.68
N PHE A 77 23.77 -12.23 3.40
CA PHE A 77 23.00 -13.42 3.78
C PHE A 77 21.99 -13.82 2.70
N PRO A 78 21.73 -15.13 2.50
CA PRO A 78 20.65 -15.57 1.63
C PRO A 78 19.31 -15.13 2.24
N ALA A 79 18.62 -14.22 1.55
CA ALA A 79 17.38 -13.63 2.03
C ALA A 79 16.42 -13.35 0.86
N VAL A 80 15.13 -13.30 1.19
CA VAL A 80 14.08 -12.83 0.29
C VAL A 80 13.61 -11.47 0.79
N TYR A 81 13.49 -10.53 -0.15
CA TYR A 81 13.02 -9.20 0.14
C TYR A 81 11.59 -9.02 -0.35
N PHE A 82 10.81 -8.33 0.45
CA PHE A 82 9.45 -7.97 0.14
C PHE A 82 9.31 -6.46 0.23
N LEU A 83 8.75 -5.86 -0.81
CA LEU A 83 8.31 -4.48 -0.81
C LEU A 83 6.92 -4.43 -0.17
N ARG A 84 6.78 -3.71 0.94
CA ARG A 84 5.50 -3.42 1.60
C ARG A 84 5.12 -1.97 1.36
N PHE A 85 3.84 -1.72 1.09
CA PHE A 85 3.32 -0.38 0.85
C PHE A 85 1.80 -0.35 1.06
N LEU A 86 1.26 0.85 1.21
CA LEU A 86 -0.18 1.11 1.13
C LEU A 86 -0.47 1.95 -0.12
N ALA A 87 -1.67 1.78 -0.66
CA ALA A 87 -2.16 2.53 -1.81
C ALA A 87 -3.52 3.17 -1.51
N ARG A 88 -3.83 4.27 -2.18
CA ARG A 88 -5.14 4.95 -2.20
C ARG A 88 -5.42 5.52 -3.59
N GLY A 89 -6.68 5.58 -3.98
CA GLY A 89 -7.10 6.16 -5.27
C GLY A 89 -6.75 5.33 -6.50
N VAL A 90 -6.18 4.13 -6.32
CA VAL A 90 -5.92 3.20 -7.43
C VAL A 90 -7.20 2.41 -7.70
N GLU A 91 -7.82 2.64 -8.84
CA GLU A 91 -9.13 2.06 -9.18
C GLU A 91 -8.99 0.88 -10.14
N LYS A 92 -8.07 0.96 -11.12
CA LYS A 92 -8.00 -0.04 -12.19
C LYS A 92 -6.86 -1.03 -11.95
N LYS A 93 -7.12 -2.29 -12.28
CA LYS A 93 -6.04 -3.30 -12.29
C LYS A 93 -5.01 -2.90 -13.35
N GLY A 94 -3.74 -2.83 -12.95
CA GLY A 94 -2.65 -2.42 -13.84
C GLY A 94 -2.50 -0.91 -13.98
N GLU A 95 -3.27 -0.11 -13.23
CA GLU A 95 -3.13 1.34 -13.25
C GLU A 95 -1.74 1.78 -12.79
N VAL A 96 -1.28 1.24 -11.67
CA VAL A 96 0.06 1.48 -11.15
C VAL A 96 0.86 0.19 -11.26
N GLU A 97 1.86 0.19 -12.14
CA GLU A 97 2.82 -0.91 -12.29
C GLU A 97 4.00 -0.72 -11.34
N VAL A 98 4.56 -1.84 -10.88
CA VAL A 98 5.73 -1.85 -10.00
C VAL A 98 6.89 -2.51 -10.72
N ALA A 99 7.99 -1.78 -10.87
CA ALA A 99 9.22 -2.26 -11.49
C ALA A 99 10.40 -2.25 -10.51
N LEU A 100 11.29 -3.23 -10.63
CA LEU A 100 12.56 -3.31 -9.93
C LEU A 100 13.68 -3.26 -10.96
N ASN A 101 14.57 -2.27 -10.84
CA ASN A 101 15.70 -2.05 -11.74
C ASN A 101 15.29 -2.03 -13.23
N GLY A 102 14.11 -1.47 -13.51
CA GLY A 102 13.53 -1.37 -14.86
C GLY A 102 12.78 -2.62 -15.35
N SER A 103 12.75 -3.71 -14.58
CA SER A 103 11.98 -4.90 -14.91
C SER A 103 10.66 -4.94 -14.14
N PRO A 104 9.51 -5.21 -14.78
CA PRO A 104 8.23 -5.30 -14.10
C PRO A 104 8.19 -6.49 -13.13
N ILE A 105 7.70 -6.26 -11.92
CA ILE A 105 7.59 -7.27 -10.86
C ILE A 105 6.16 -7.49 -10.37
N GLY A 106 5.23 -6.59 -10.72
CA GLY A 106 3.83 -6.69 -10.37
C GLY A 106 3.08 -5.39 -10.62
N SER A 107 1.87 -5.30 -10.09
CA SER A 107 1.07 -4.08 -10.10
C SER A 107 0.37 -3.88 -8.75
N VAL A 108 0.05 -2.63 -8.46
CA VAL A 108 -0.74 -2.26 -7.30
C VAL A 108 -2.16 -2.76 -7.50
N LYS A 109 -2.71 -3.43 -6.48
CA LYS A 109 -4.10 -3.87 -6.48
C LYS A 109 -5.03 -2.69 -6.24
N PRO A 110 -6.18 -2.63 -6.93
CA PRO A 110 -7.20 -1.61 -6.71
C PRO A 110 -7.72 -1.56 -5.27
N GLU A 111 -8.15 -0.37 -4.84
CA GLU A 111 -8.74 -0.11 -3.52
C GLU A 111 -10.17 -0.67 -3.37
N PHE A 112 -10.79 -1.20 -4.44
CA PHE A 112 -12.12 -1.82 -4.38
C PHE A 112 -12.20 -3.08 -3.50
N ASP A 113 -11.07 -3.70 -3.17
CA ASP A 113 -11.00 -4.63 -2.04
C ASP A 113 -11.16 -3.78 -0.76
N GLU A 114 -12.33 -3.85 -0.09
CA GLU A 114 -12.91 -2.96 0.96
C GLU A 114 -12.02 -2.53 2.15
N HIS A 115 -10.75 -2.83 2.15
CA HIS A 115 -9.82 -2.58 3.24
C HIS A 115 -8.59 -1.89 2.65
N ARG A 116 -8.20 -0.75 3.23
CA ARG A 116 -6.86 -0.15 3.08
C ARG A 116 -5.81 -1.19 3.50
N ARG A 117 -5.51 -2.12 2.61
CA ARG A 117 -4.72 -3.29 2.87
C ARG A 117 -3.30 -2.97 2.48
N GLU A 118 -2.41 -3.19 3.42
CA GLU A 118 -1.00 -3.18 3.12
C GLU A 118 -0.72 -4.27 2.08
N GLN A 119 -0.12 -3.86 0.97
CA GLN A 119 0.21 -4.72 -0.13
C GLN A 119 1.67 -5.12 -0.01
N GLN A 120 1.96 -6.35 -0.43
CA GLN A 120 3.30 -6.90 -0.40
C GLN A 120 3.65 -7.51 -1.75
N LEU A 121 4.80 -7.10 -2.31
CA LEU A 121 5.37 -7.66 -3.53
C LEU A 121 6.73 -8.27 -3.23
N LYS A 122 6.92 -9.52 -3.64
CA LYS A 122 8.23 -10.19 -3.53
C LYS A 122 9.18 -9.59 -4.56
N LEU A 123 10.37 -9.19 -4.12
CA LEU A 123 11.44 -8.75 -5.01
C LEU A 123 12.19 -9.97 -5.55
N PRO A 124 12.20 -10.21 -6.88
CA PRO A 124 12.94 -11.33 -7.44
C PRO A 124 14.44 -11.16 -7.24
N SER A 125 15.08 -12.12 -6.57
CA SER A 125 16.52 -12.09 -6.28
C SER A 125 17.38 -11.92 -7.53
N ARG A 126 16.98 -12.54 -8.65
CA ARG A 126 17.63 -12.42 -9.97
C ARG A 126 17.68 -10.99 -10.53
N LEU A 127 16.84 -10.09 -10.03
CA LEU A 127 16.80 -8.68 -10.46
C LEU A 127 17.52 -7.76 -9.48
N LEU A 128 17.89 -8.25 -8.29
CA LEU A 128 18.62 -7.46 -7.30
C LEU A 128 20.10 -7.33 -7.69
N ARG A 129 20.65 -6.15 -7.46
CA ARG A 129 22.05 -5.79 -7.72
C ARG A 129 22.79 -5.67 -6.38
N PRO A 130 23.58 -6.67 -5.97
CA PRO A 130 24.29 -6.61 -4.69
C PRO A 130 25.35 -5.51 -4.69
N GLY A 131 25.45 -4.77 -3.59
CA GLY A 131 26.44 -3.69 -3.44
C GLY A 131 26.23 -2.47 -4.36
N MET A 132 25.10 -2.40 -5.07
CA MET A 132 24.70 -1.27 -5.90
C MET A 132 23.31 -0.77 -5.48
N PRO A 133 23.00 0.52 -5.71
CA PRO A 133 21.64 1.03 -5.53
C PRO A 133 20.65 0.27 -6.42
N ASN A 134 19.64 -0.30 -5.79
CA ASN A 134 18.48 -0.89 -6.44
C ASN A 134 17.36 0.15 -6.47
N ARG A 135 16.59 0.19 -7.56
CA ARG A 135 15.50 1.15 -7.76
C ARG A 135 14.17 0.43 -7.91
N VAL A 136 13.22 0.75 -7.05
CA VAL A 136 11.81 0.41 -7.21
C VAL A 136 11.08 1.60 -7.80
N VAL A 137 10.19 1.35 -8.75
CA VAL A 137 9.35 2.37 -9.37
C VAL A 137 7.90 1.95 -9.27
N PHE A 138 7.06 2.85 -8.77
CA PHE A 138 5.62 2.79 -8.95
C PHE A 138 5.28 3.73 -10.11
N ASP A 139 4.80 3.19 -11.21
CA ASP A 139 4.53 3.93 -12.45
C ASP A 139 3.03 3.91 -12.75
N ASN A 140 2.38 5.07 -12.73
CA ASN A 140 0.98 5.18 -13.10
C ASN A 140 0.87 5.21 -14.63
N THR A 141 0.56 4.06 -15.21
CA THR A 141 0.50 3.87 -16.66
C THR A 141 -0.68 4.58 -17.33
N PHE A 142 -1.67 5.02 -16.53
CA PHE A 142 -2.84 5.75 -17.01
C PHE A 142 -2.60 7.27 -17.04
N ASN A 143 -1.66 7.76 -16.24
CA ASN A 143 -1.17 9.13 -16.32
C ASN A 143 -0.23 9.29 -17.52
N SER A 144 -0.83 9.42 -18.71
CA SER A 144 -0.09 9.86 -19.90
C SER A 144 0.19 11.36 -19.86
N ARG A 145 1.23 11.81 -20.58
CA ARG A 145 1.52 13.26 -20.73
C ARG A 145 0.35 14.06 -21.30
N THR A 146 -0.51 13.43 -22.09
CA THR A 146 -1.57 14.09 -22.88
C THR A 146 -2.99 13.84 -22.34
N GLY A 147 -3.17 12.90 -21.41
CA GLY A 147 -4.46 12.60 -20.79
C GLY A 147 -4.77 13.45 -19.57
N PRO A 148 -6.03 13.43 -19.09
CA PRO A 148 -6.36 14.03 -17.80
C PRO A 148 -5.58 13.30 -16.68
N PRO A 149 -5.12 14.04 -15.66
CA PRO A 149 -4.46 13.43 -14.51
C PRO A 149 -5.44 12.59 -13.70
N GLU A 150 -5.13 11.31 -13.51
CA GLU A 150 -5.80 10.38 -12.62
C GLU A 150 -5.15 10.43 -11.23
N PRO A 151 -5.95 10.55 -10.16
CA PRO A 151 -5.44 10.59 -8.79
C PRO A 151 -4.98 9.20 -8.35
N TRP A 152 -3.83 9.13 -7.70
CA TRP A 152 -3.30 7.90 -7.12
C TRP A 152 -2.35 8.25 -5.98
N ALA A 153 -2.18 7.36 -5.02
CA ALA A 153 -1.23 7.59 -3.94
C ALA A 153 -0.61 6.29 -3.42
N ILE A 154 0.68 6.34 -3.12
CA ILE A 154 1.47 5.29 -2.47
C ILE A 154 2.15 5.87 -1.22
N PHE A 155 2.12 5.12 -0.13
CA PHE A 155 2.67 5.57 1.14
C PHE A 155 3.12 4.39 2.00
N ARG A 156 3.93 4.68 3.04
CA ARG A 156 4.56 3.67 3.91
C ARG A 156 5.32 2.59 3.12
N VAL A 157 6.08 3.03 2.11
CA VAL A 157 6.92 2.14 1.32
C VAL A 157 8.09 1.67 2.19
N GLY A 158 8.22 0.35 2.35
CA GLY A 158 9.20 -0.28 3.21
C GLY A 158 9.70 -1.60 2.65
N LEU A 159 10.88 -2.03 3.09
CA LEU A 159 11.43 -3.33 2.79
C LEU A 159 11.32 -4.23 4.01
N VAL A 160 10.88 -5.46 3.77
CA VAL A 160 10.94 -6.53 4.75
C VAL A 160 11.86 -7.61 4.23
N MET A 161 12.88 -7.90 5.01
CA MET A 161 13.83 -8.98 4.76
C MET A 161 13.37 -10.22 5.52
N LYS A 162 13.30 -11.35 4.83
CA LYS A 162 13.14 -12.67 5.45
C LYS A 162 14.38 -13.51 5.12
N LEU A 163 15.06 -13.98 6.15
CA LEU A 163 16.21 -14.86 5.97
C LEU A 163 15.74 -16.19 5.37
N LEU A 164 16.51 -16.68 4.39
CA LEU A 164 16.29 -18.02 3.86
C LEU A 164 16.89 -19.04 4.83
N PRO A 165 16.24 -20.20 4.99
CA PRO A 165 16.79 -21.29 5.78
C PRO A 165 18.15 -21.73 5.23
N ALA A 166 19.14 -21.90 6.11
CA ALA A 166 20.42 -22.49 5.76
C ALA A 166 20.28 -24.02 5.78
N CYS A 167 19.98 -24.61 4.63
CA CYS A 167 19.90 -26.07 4.45
C CYS A 167 20.35 -26.47 3.04
N GLU A 168 20.78 -27.72 2.89
CA GLU A 168 20.99 -28.33 1.58
C GLU A 168 19.67 -28.45 0.82
N PRO A 169 19.63 -28.33 -0.52
CA PRO A 169 18.39 -28.33 -1.30
C PRO A 169 17.47 -29.52 -1.02
N ALA A 170 18.03 -30.72 -0.85
CA ALA A 170 17.26 -31.92 -0.51
C ALA A 170 16.62 -31.86 0.88
N GLU A 171 17.31 -31.27 1.86
CA GLU A 171 16.77 -31.05 3.21
C GLU A 171 15.73 -29.94 3.20
N CYS A 172 15.98 -28.84 2.49
CA CYS A 172 15.00 -27.76 2.34
C CYS A 172 13.70 -28.27 1.70
N LEU A 173 13.80 -29.12 0.68
CA LEU A 173 12.63 -29.74 0.04
C LEU A 173 11.86 -30.65 1.00
N ARG A 174 12.55 -31.48 1.79
CA ARG A 174 11.92 -32.33 2.82
C ARG A 174 11.20 -31.48 3.86
N GLN A 175 11.85 -30.44 4.36
CA GLN A 175 11.28 -29.58 5.39
C GLN A 175 10.10 -28.76 4.87
N ALA A 176 10.18 -28.24 3.64
CA ALA A 176 9.06 -27.58 2.98
C ALA A 176 7.86 -28.53 2.85
N LYS A 177 8.08 -29.77 2.41
CA LYS A 177 7.00 -30.77 2.25
C LYS A 177 6.36 -31.12 3.58
N ARG A 178 7.17 -31.33 4.63
CA ARG A 178 6.68 -31.60 5.99
C ARG A 178 5.78 -30.48 6.50
N LEU A 179 6.20 -29.23 6.33
CA LEU A 179 5.44 -28.06 6.76
C LEU A 179 4.14 -27.87 5.95
N TYR A 180 4.20 -28.12 4.64
CA TYR A 180 3.01 -28.15 3.78
C TYR A 180 1.99 -29.19 4.26
N ASP A 181 2.42 -30.43 4.49
CA ASP A 181 1.53 -31.52 4.94
C ASP A 181 0.91 -31.22 6.31
N LEU A 182 1.72 -30.66 7.22
CA LEU A 182 1.25 -30.19 8.52
C LEU A 182 0.16 -29.12 8.38
N ALA A 183 0.37 -28.13 7.51
CA ALA A 183 -0.62 -27.09 7.28
C ALA A 183 -1.91 -27.62 6.64
N VAL A 184 -1.81 -28.52 5.66
CA VAL A 184 -2.95 -29.20 5.04
C VAL A 184 -3.77 -29.95 6.09
N SER A 185 -3.11 -30.73 6.96
CA SER A 185 -3.82 -31.48 8.03
C SER A 185 -4.58 -30.55 8.98
N ARG A 186 -3.99 -29.42 9.37
CA ARG A 186 -4.63 -28.40 10.23
C ARG A 186 -5.79 -27.71 9.52
N TRP A 187 -5.61 -27.33 8.26
CA TRP A 187 -6.61 -26.61 7.50
C TRP A 187 -7.85 -27.45 7.20
N HIS A 188 -7.67 -28.71 6.85
CA HIS A 188 -8.77 -29.61 6.46
C HIS A 188 -9.43 -30.35 7.62
N THR A 189 -9.14 -29.97 8.87
CA THR A 189 -9.90 -30.45 10.03
C THR A 189 -11.34 -29.90 9.96
N CYS A 190 -12.36 -30.69 10.37
CA CYS A 190 -13.79 -30.39 10.19
C CYS A 190 -14.28 -29.05 10.79
N SER A 191 -13.49 -28.41 11.65
CA SER A 191 -13.66 -27.03 12.08
C SER A 191 -12.31 -26.50 12.54
N PRO A 192 -11.52 -25.83 11.67
CA PRO A 192 -10.21 -25.36 12.05
C PRO A 192 -10.36 -24.26 13.11
N SER A 193 -9.72 -24.47 14.27
CA SER A 193 -9.65 -23.44 15.32
C SER A 193 -8.82 -22.27 14.84
N ALA A 194 -9.00 -21.10 15.46
CA ALA A 194 -8.17 -19.92 15.22
C ALA A 194 -6.67 -20.23 15.29
N GLU A 195 -6.27 -20.94 16.34
CA GLU A 195 -4.89 -21.41 16.52
C GLU A 195 -4.45 -22.36 15.40
N GLY A 196 -5.31 -23.28 14.97
CA GLY A 196 -5.01 -24.18 13.86
C GLY A 196 -4.77 -23.44 12.54
N ILE A 197 -5.55 -22.40 12.25
CA ILE A 197 -5.40 -21.55 11.07
C ILE A 197 -4.10 -20.74 11.14
N ASP A 198 -3.83 -20.09 12.27
CA ASP A 198 -2.60 -19.31 12.48
C ASP A 198 -1.36 -20.19 12.32
N GLN A 199 -1.35 -21.36 12.96
CA GLN A 199 -0.27 -22.33 12.83
C GLN A 199 -0.13 -22.90 11.42
N ALA A 200 -1.23 -23.07 10.67
CA ALA A 200 -1.18 -23.49 9.27
C ALA A 200 -0.58 -22.40 8.37
N LEU A 201 -0.96 -21.13 8.59
CA LEU A 201 -0.43 -19.99 7.86
C LEU A 201 1.07 -19.80 8.13
N LEU A 202 1.49 -19.93 9.39
CA LEU A 202 2.90 -19.92 9.77
C LEU A 202 3.66 -21.05 9.05
N ALA A 203 3.16 -22.28 9.14
CA ALA A 203 3.79 -23.43 8.50
C ALA A 203 3.93 -23.27 6.98
N LEU A 204 2.90 -22.78 6.28
CA LEU A 204 2.96 -22.52 4.84
C LEU A 204 3.90 -21.37 4.49
N SER A 205 3.88 -20.28 5.26
CA SER A 205 4.79 -19.15 5.05
C SER A 205 6.25 -19.58 5.22
N THR A 206 6.52 -20.44 6.20
CA THR A 206 7.84 -21.04 6.38
C THR A 206 8.17 -22.02 5.25
N ALA A 207 7.22 -22.86 4.82
CA ALA A 207 7.41 -23.77 3.69
C ALA A 207 7.75 -23.03 2.40
N GLU A 208 7.10 -21.89 2.15
CA GLU A 208 7.41 -21.02 1.00
C GLU A 208 8.88 -20.57 1.06
N LEU A 209 9.38 -20.12 2.21
CA LEU A 209 10.79 -19.74 2.36
C LEU A 209 11.77 -20.89 2.10
N TYR A 210 11.45 -22.12 2.54
CA TYR A 210 12.26 -23.29 2.19
C TYR A 210 12.22 -23.59 0.69
N LEU A 211 11.06 -23.43 0.03
CA LEU A 211 10.96 -23.65 -1.42
C LEU A 211 11.77 -22.63 -2.22
N GLU A 212 12.02 -21.44 -1.68
CA GLU A 212 12.84 -20.43 -2.35
C GLU A 212 14.30 -20.87 -2.55
N THR A 213 14.81 -21.79 -1.74
CA THR A 213 16.18 -22.33 -1.88
C THR A 213 16.27 -23.55 -2.80
N VAL A 214 15.13 -24.09 -3.26
CA VAL A 214 15.06 -25.33 -4.05
C VAL A 214 14.82 -25.02 -5.52
N GLU A 215 15.65 -25.57 -6.41
CA GLU A 215 15.45 -25.59 -7.85
C GLU A 215 15.75 -27.00 -8.42
N PRO A 216 14.91 -27.55 -9.34
CA PRO A 216 13.66 -26.97 -9.83
C PRO A 216 12.56 -26.98 -8.76
N LYS A 217 11.65 -26.01 -8.81
CA LYS A 217 10.49 -25.96 -7.92
C LYS A 217 9.62 -27.23 -8.09
N PRO A 218 9.17 -27.87 -7.00
CA PRO A 218 8.34 -29.07 -7.08
C PRO A 218 6.92 -28.72 -7.57
N ALA A 219 6.23 -29.70 -8.17
CA ALA A 219 4.91 -29.52 -8.78
C ALA A 219 3.83 -29.02 -7.81
N TRP A 220 3.95 -29.33 -6.51
CA TRP A 220 3.03 -28.89 -5.45
C TRP A 220 3.36 -27.48 -4.90
N SER A 221 4.47 -26.85 -5.31
CA SER A 221 4.82 -25.51 -4.85
C SER A 221 3.76 -24.43 -5.14
N PRO A 222 2.99 -24.45 -6.26
CA PRO A 222 1.91 -23.49 -6.47
C PRO A 222 0.78 -23.61 -5.43
N ASP A 223 0.56 -24.82 -4.89
CA ASP A 223 -0.49 -25.05 -3.88
C ASP A 223 -0.16 -24.37 -2.55
N VAL A 224 1.12 -24.22 -2.19
CA VAL A 224 1.52 -23.46 -1.00
C VAL A 224 0.99 -22.02 -1.08
N LYS A 225 1.24 -21.35 -2.20
CA LYS A 225 0.78 -19.96 -2.43
C LYS A 225 -0.73 -19.86 -2.49
N ARG A 226 -1.40 -20.86 -3.08
CA ARG A 226 -2.86 -20.93 -3.15
C ARG A 226 -3.47 -21.06 -1.75
N LEU A 227 -2.97 -21.98 -0.93
CA LEU A 227 -3.45 -22.21 0.43
C LEU A 227 -3.20 -21.01 1.35
N ILE A 228 -2.04 -20.35 1.26
CA ILE A 228 -1.78 -19.09 1.98
C ILE A 228 -2.89 -18.07 1.67
N ARG A 229 -3.19 -17.85 0.39
CA ARG A 229 -4.26 -16.91 -0.02
C ARG A 229 -5.65 -17.35 0.45
N GLU A 230 -5.92 -18.65 0.48
CA GLU A 230 -7.19 -19.18 1.00
C GLU A 230 -7.34 -18.92 2.50
N LEU A 231 -6.30 -19.20 3.29
CA LEU A 231 -6.26 -18.96 4.74
C LEU A 231 -6.36 -17.47 5.07
N GLU A 232 -5.58 -16.62 4.40
CA GLU A 232 -5.66 -15.17 4.58
C GLU A 232 -7.06 -14.63 4.29
N ARG A 233 -7.71 -15.10 3.20
CA ARG A 233 -9.09 -14.71 2.89
C ARG A 233 -10.08 -15.22 3.93
N HIS A 234 -9.83 -16.39 4.53
CA HIS A 234 -10.66 -16.89 5.63
C HIS A 234 -10.54 -15.97 6.86
N LEU A 235 -9.32 -15.65 7.28
CA LEU A 235 -9.05 -14.73 8.39
C LEU A 235 -9.64 -13.34 8.15
N GLU A 236 -9.54 -12.82 6.92
CA GLU A 236 -10.14 -11.54 6.56
C GLU A 236 -11.67 -11.57 6.70
N ARG A 237 -12.34 -12.63 6.22
CA ARG A 237 -13.79 -12.77 6.42
C ARG A 237 -14.17 -12.82 7.91
N ARG A 238 -13.39 -13.51 8.74
CA ARG A 238 -13.60 -13.53 10.19
C ARG A 238 -13.42 -12.16 10.81
N CYS A 239 -12.41 -11.41 10.37
CA CYS A 239 -12.19 -10.03 10.79
C CYS A 239 -13.39 -9.14 10.48
N GLN A 240 -13.86 -9.18 9.23
CA GLN A 240 -15.01 -8.40 8.77
C GLN A 240 -16.28 -8.76 9.55
N GLN A 241 -16.55 -10.05 9.77
CA GLN A 241 -17.70 -10.51 10.55
C GLN A 241 -17.67 -9.95 11.98
N ALA A 242 -16.55 -10.09 12.69
CA ALA A 242 -16.41 -9.57 14.05
C ALA A 242 -16.54 -8.03 14.09
N MET A 243 -15.90 -7.33 13.14
CA MET A 243 -15.97 -5.88 13.03
C MET A 243 -17.37 -5.36 12.70
N GLN A 244 -18.15 -6.09 11.90
CA GLN A 244 -19.53 -5.72 11.59
C GLN A 244 -20.47 -6.04 12.77
N ALA A 245 -20.30 -7.19 13.42
CA ALA A 245 -21.11 -7.57 14.59
C ALA A 245 -20.93 -6.57 15.74
N GLY A 246 -19.68 -6.23 16.10
CA GLY A 246 -19.40 -5.24 17.12
C GLY A 246 -20.01 -3.87 16.81
N ARG A 247 -19.81 -3.37 15.57
CA ARG A 247 -20.37 -2.07 15.13
C ARG A 247 -21.90 -2.02 15.21
N ARG A 248 -22.59 -3.09 14.81
CA ARG A 248 -24.07 -3.16 14.93
C ARG A 248 -24.52 -3.00 16.39
N HIS A 249 -23.81 -3.60 17.34
CA HIS A 249 -24.14 -3.43 18.76
C HIS A 249 -23.77 -2.04 19.29
N GLU A 250 -22.70 -1.41 18.80
CA GLU A 250 -22.40 -0.01 19.12
C GLU A 250 -23.49 0.94 18.63
N GLU A 251 -23.93 0.78 17.38
CA GLU A 251 -25.03 1.55 16.78
C GLU A 251 -26.35 1.36 17.52
N ALA A 252 -26.59 0.17 18.07
CA ALA A 252 -27.72 -0.14 18.93
C ALA A 252 -27.56 0.31 20.40
N HIS A 253 -26.44 0.96 20.75
CA HIS A 253 -26.09 1.36 22.12
C HIS A 253 -25.95 0.18 23.11
N GLU A 254 -25.71 -1.04 22.62
CA GLU A 254 -25.54 -2.26 23.40
C GLU A 254 -24.04 -2.52 23.71
N LEU A 255 -23.41 -1.62 24.47
CA LEU A 255 -21.95 -1.60 24.69
C LEU A 255 -21.36 -2.94 25.20
N GLU A 256 -22.03 -3.61 26.14
CA GLU A 256 -21.56 -4.89 26.68
C GLU A 256 -21.61 -6.03 25.64
N ARG A 257 -22.53 -5.97 24.68
CA ARG A 257 -22.58 -6.93 23.57
C ARG A 257 -21.50 -6.61 22.54
N ALA A 258 -21.28 -5.33 22.23
CA ALA A 258 -20.20 -4.90 21.35
C ALA A 258 -18.82 -5.36 21.87
N LEU A 259 -18.55 -5.18 23.17
CA LEU A 259 -17.33 -5.66 23.82
C LEU A 259 -17.14 -7.17 23.62
N LYS A 260 -18.17 -7.98 23.90
CA LYS A 260 -18.11 -9.43 23.74
C LYS A 260 -17.84 -9.87 22.29
N GLU A 261 -18.45 -9.19 21.31
CA GLU A 261 -18.20 -9.49 19.90
C GLU A 261 -16.74 -9.19 19.49
N TYR A 262 -16.18 -8.06 19.93
CA TYR A 262 -14.79 -7.74 19.64
C TYR A 262 -13.80 -8.65 20.38
N GLU A 263 -14.06 -9.01 21.63
CA GLU A 263 -13.27 -10.00 22.39
C GLU A 263 -13.31 -11.38 21.72
N SER A 264 -14.49 -11.82 21.27
CA SER A 264 -14.65 -13.07 20.52
C SER A 264 -13.89 -13.02 19.19
N GLY A 265 -13.96 -11.89 18.50
CA GLY A 265 -13.18 -11.62 17.29
C GLY A 265 -11.67 -11.72 17.52
N LEU A 266 -11.15 -11.19 18.63
CA LEU A 266 -9.72 -11.24 18.95
C LEU A 266 -9.19 -12.66 19.11
N ARG A 267 -10.02 -13.62 19.56
CA ARG A 267 -9.63 -15.02 19.69
C ARG A 267 -9.26 -15.66 18.35
N TRP A 268 -9.72 -15.09 17.23
CA TRP A 268 -9.34 -15.51 15.88
C TRP A 268 -7.93 -15.08 15.45
N PHE A 269 -7.31 -14.15 16.19
CA PHE A 269 -6.02 -13.56 15.85
C PHE A 269 -5.07 -13.66 17.06
N PRO A 270 -4.54 -14.86 17.36
CA PRO A 270 -3.68 -15.09 18.51
C PRO A 270 -2.31 -14.41 18.38
N SER A 271 -1.78 -14.31 17.15
CA SER A 271 -0.51 -13.64 16.83
C SER A 271 -0.70 -12.15 16.55
N ASP A 272 0.34 -11.35 16.77
CA ASP A 272 0.38 -9.92 16.43
C ASP A 272 0.56 -9.64 14.93
N ASP A 273 0.76 -10.70 14.14
CA ASP A 273 1.08 -10.61 12.71
C ASP A 273 -0.12 -10.17 11.86
N HIS A 274 -1.35 -10.47 12.27
CA HIS A 274 -2.54 -10.14 11.50
C HIS A 274 -3.07 -8.71 11.83
N PRO A 275 -3.19 -7.79 10.85
CA PRO A 275 -3.60 -6.40 11.10
C PRO A 275 -4.96 -6.24 11.80
N CYS A 276 -5.84 -7.23 11.67
CA CYS A 276 -7.15 -7.21 12.34
C CYS A 276 -7.05 -7.15 13.86
N ARG A 277 -6.02 -7.78 14.45
CA ARG A 277 -5.84 -7.78 15.91
C ARG A 277 -5.74 -6.36 16.45
N GLY A 278 -4.89 -5.53 15.86
CA GLY A 278 -4.76 -4.12 16.23
C GLY A 278 -6.04 -3.30 15.99
N LYS A 279 -6.82 -3.62 14.94
CA LYS A 279 -8.13 -2.98 14.70
C LYS A 279 -9.12 -3.30 15.82
N LEU A 280 -9.24 -4.58 16.17
CA LEU A 280 -10.15 -5.06 17.21
C LEU A 280 -9.75 -4.53 18.60
N GLN A 281 -8.46 -4.57 18.94
CA GLN A 281 -7.91 -3.97 20.18
C GLN A 281 -8.27 -2.49 20.29
N LYS A 282 -8.09 -1.73 19.19
CA LYS A 282 -8.45 -0.31 19.17
C LYS A 282 -9.94 -0.07 19.46
N GLN A 283 -10.83 -0.91 18.94
CA GLN A 283 -12.27 -0.79 19.24
C GLN A 283 -12.57 -1.10 20.71
N LEU A 284 -11.98 -2.18 21.26
CA LEU A 284 -12.12 -2.53 22.68
C LEU A 284 -11.67 -1.39 23.59
N GLU A 285 -10.46 -0.86 23.36
CA GLU A 285 -9.94 0.27 24.13
C GLU A 285 -10.84 1.50 24.05
N GLY A 286 -11.41 1.77 22.86
CA GLY A 286 -12.37 2.85 22.65
C GLY A 286 -13.64 2.66 23.48
N LEU A 287 -14.25 1.48 23.44
CA LEU A 287 -15.46 1.17 24.18
C LEU A 287 -15.26 1.13 25.69
N GLU A 288 -14.12 0.61 26.16
CA GLU A 288 -13.80 0.63 27.60
C GLU A 288 -13.68 2.05 28.14
N ARG A 289 -13.11 2.97 27.36
CA ARG A 289 -13.05 4.39 27.71
C ARG A 289 -14.44 4.99 27.77
N THR A 290 -15.29 4.73 26.77
CA THR A 290 -16.69 5.18 26.75
C THR A 290 -17.47 4.66 27.95
N ARG A 291 -17.32 3.37 28.30
CA ARG A 291 -17.97 2.76 29.46
C ARG A 291 -17.54 3.41 30.78
N LYS A 292 -16.24 3.72 30.93
CA LYS A 292 -15.71 4.40 32.13
C LYS A 292 -16.17 5.86 32.23
N ALA A 293 -16.49 6.50 31.11
CA ALA A 293 -16.94 7.89 31.03
C ALA A 293 -18.47 8.06 31.20
N ALA A 294 -19.24 6.97 31.14
CA ALA A 294 -20.69 7.03 31.33
C ALA A 294 -21.05 7.33 32.79
N PRO A 295 -21.86 8.36 33.08
CA PRO A 295 -22.34 8.64 34.44
C PRO A 295 -23.22 7.47 34.93
N ARG A 296 -23.01 7.07 36.19
CA ARG A 296 -23.80 6.02 36.87
C ARG A 296 -25.24 6.45 37.10
#